data_AF-H0GXJ6-F1
#
_entry.id   AF-H0GXJ6-F1
#
_cell.length_a   1.000
_cell.length_b   1.000
_cell.length_c   1.000
_cell.angle_alpha   90.00
_cell.angle_beta   90.00
_cell.angle_gamma   90.00
#
_symmetry.space_group_name_H-M   'P 1'
#
loop_
_entity.id
_entity.type
_entity.pdbx_description
1 polymer ?
#
loop_
_entity_poly.entity_id
_entity_poly.type
_entity_poly.pdbx_seq_one_letter_code
_entity_poly.pdbx_strand_id
1 'polypeptide(L)'
;MSQYCRPFQLLASFLCCFLVFVTANKEKINQRDYQVCAGMYSKEDWKGKVNPFISFNLKKISGLSIDSDPGIIVAIYDFQDFEHLGVEMSDGEMYYVCDDYAVDTGLCEEEDRDKFIIQDVVYDPYTSANRSRANPIMTFSQNEVGLHDVSYPVTETGFYCVTAFKSTGSTKFNAVVNFRNAYGHLAGTEINKLPLYGLLAVAYVVAMALYSFAFWKHKHELLPLQNICWPFSCF
;
A
#
# COMPACT_ATOMS: atom_id res chain seq x y z
N MET A 1 -43.94 24.80 -21.32
CA MET A 1 -42.56 24.58 -21.81
C MET A 1 -41.50 24.75 -20.70
N SER A 2 -41.78 24.39 -19.43
CA SER A 2 -40.91 24.67 -18.26
C SER A 2 -40.77 23.49 -17.29
N GLN A 3 -40.71 22.24 -17.80
CA GLN A 3 -40.58 21.04 -16.95
C GLN A 3 -39.35 20.18 -17.26
N TYR A 4 -38.66 20.41 -18.38
CA TYR A 4 -37.46 19.64 -18.76
C TYR A 4 -36.15 20.14 -18.12
N CYS A 5 -36.14 21.32 -17.47
CA CYS A 5 -34.90 21.91 -16.92
C CYS A 5 -34.51 21.35 -15.53
N ARG A 6 -35.47 20.92 -14.70
CA ARG A 6 -35.22 20.36 -13.36
C ARG A 6 -34.56 18.98 -13.31
N PRO A 7 -34.89 17.99 -14.16
CA PRO A 7 -34.27 16.67 -14.07
C PRO A 7 -32.80 16.68 -14.50
N PHE A 8 -32.42 17.52 -15.48
CA PHE A 8 -31.03 17.65 -15.92
C PHE A 8 -30.13 18.25 -14.83
N GLN A 9 -30.63 19.23 -14.08
CA GLN A 9 -29.92 19.83 -12.96
C GLN A 9 -29.71 18.86 -11.78
N LEU A 10 -30.71 18.01 -11.49
CA LEU A 10 -30.60 16.97 -10.47
C LEU A 10 -29.61 15.87 -10.87
N LEU A 11 -29.61 15.47 -12.15
CA LEU A 11 -28.71 14.44 -12.66
C LEU A 11 -27.25 14.93 -12.71
N ALA A 12 -27.03 16.21 -13.09
CA ALA A 12 -25.72 16.85 -13.04
C ALA A 12 -25.18 17.00 -11.59
N SER A 13 -26.07 17.33 -10.64
CA SER A 13 -25.71 17.40 -9.21
C SER A 13 -25.32 16.02 -8.66
N PHE A 14 -26.06 14.97 -9.02
CA PHE A 14 -25.77 13.59 -8.60
C PHE A 14 -24.45 13.08 -9.17
N LEU A 15 -24.14 13.41 -10.43
CA LEU A 15 -22.85 13.07 -11.07
C LEU A 15 -21.66 13.79 -10.41
N CYS A 16 -21.87 15.00 -9.91
CA CYS A 16 -20.85 15.80 -9.23
C CYS A 16 -20.51 15.23 -7.83
N CYS A 17 -21.49 14.68 -7.12
CA CYS A 17 -21.28 14.03 -5.82
C CYS A 17 -20.41 12.77 -5.89
N PHE A 18 -20.33 12.08 -7.03
CA PHE A 18 -19.48 10.88 -7.19
C PHE A 18 -17.98 11.19 -7.38
N LEU A 19 -17.59 12.46 -7.57
CA LEU A 19 -16.20 12.81 -7.88
C LEU A 19 -15.27 12.93 -6.65
N VAL A 20 -15.75 12.74 -5.43
CA VAL A 20 -15.02 13.21 -4.24
C VAL A 20 -14.74 12.11 -3.22
N PHE A 21 -13.96 11.09 -3.57
CA PHE A 21 -13.17 10.33 -2.58
C PHE A 21 -11.92 9.74 -3.24
N VAL A 22 -10.78 10.43 -3.14
CA VAL A 22 -9.46 9.84 -3.44
C VAL A 22 -8.74 9.64 -2.12
N THR A 23 -8.51 8.39 -1.75
CA THR A 23 -7.70 8.03 -0.58
C THR A 23 -6.23 7.94 -0.98
N ALA A 24 -5.34 8.39 -0.10
CA ALA A 24 -3.91 8.16 -0.26
C ALA A 24 -3.54 6.75 0.24
N ASN A 25 -2.56 6.09 -0.38
CA ASN A 25 -2.05 4.80 0.07
C ASN A 25 -1.29 4.99 1.41
N LYS A 26 -1.99 4.69 2.50
CA LYS A 26 -1.47 4.73 3.87
C LYS A 26 -1.92 3.48 4.59
N GLU A 27 -0.95 2.66 4.97
CA GLU A 27 -1.19 1.41 5.70
C GLU A 27 -0.89 1.61 7.18
N LYS A 28 -1.65 0.93 8.04
CA LYS A 28 -1.48 1.01 9.50
C LYS A 28 -0.74 -0.21 10.00
N ILE A 29 0.26 0.00 10.85
CA ILE A 29 1.01 -1.05 11.54
C ILE A 29 0.71 -0.98 13.03
N ASN A 30 0.46 -2.13 13.65
CA ASN A 30 0.21 -2.26 15.09
C ASN A 30 0.93 -3.52 15.62
N GLN A 31 0.70 -3.88 16.89
CA GLN A 31 1.32 -5.09 17.47
C GLN A 31 0.72 -6.40 16.94
N ARG A 32 -0.50 -6.37 16.38
CA ARG A 32 -1.13 -7.53 15.75
C ARG A 32 -0.66 -7.70 14.31
N ASP A 33 -0.64 -6.59 13.58
CA ASP A 33 -0.19 -6.51 12.19
C ASP A 33 1.14 -5.75 12.18
N TYR A 34 2.21 -6.46 12.51
CA TYR A 34 3.56 -5.90 12.67
C TYR A 34 4.29 -5.73 11.34
N GLN A 35 3.76 -6.29 10.26
CA GLN A 35 4.31 -6.21 8.91
C GLN A 35 3.21 -5.79 7.92
N VAL A 36 3.54 -4.85 7.04
CA VAL A 36 2.71 -4.44 5.90
C VAL A 36 3.57 -4.40 4.65
N CYS A 37 3.02 -4.86 3.53
CA CYS A 37 3.75 -4.92 2.27
C CYS A 37 2.92 -4.31 1.14
N ALA A 38 3.59 -3.63 0.22
CA ALA A 38 2.97 -3.04 -0.95
C ALA A 38 3.91 -3.09 -2.16
N GLY A 39 3.32 -3.28 -3.35
CA GLY A 39 4.05 -3.13 -4.60
C GLY A 39 4.42 -1.66 -4.84
N MET A 40 5.69 -1.43 -5.13
CA MET A 40 6.23 -0.11 -5.43
C MET A 40 6.79 -0.05 -6.84
N TYR A 41 6.53 1.05 -7.55
CA TYR A 41 7.08 1.29 -8.88
C TYR A 41 8.13 2.40 -8.85
N SER A 42 9.29 2.10 -9.42
CA SER A 42 10.37 3.06 -9.62
C SER A 42 9.96 4.15 -10.61
N LYS A 43 10.70 5.26 -10.57
CA LYS A 43 10.52 6.35 -11.54
C LYS A 43 10.96 5.94 -12.94
N GLU A 44 11.99 5.12 -13.05
CA GLU A 44 12.60 4.73 -14.33
C GLU A 44 11.68 3.78 -15.10
N ASP A 45 11.13 2.78 -14.41
CA ASP A 45 10.27 1.76 -15.03
C ASP A 45 8.92 2.34 -15.45
N TRP A 46 8.30 3.15 -14.58
CA TRP A 46 6.97 3.71 -14.85
C TRP A 46 7.00 5.06 -15.58
N LYS A 47 8.17 5.69 -15.70
CA LYS A 47 8.35 7.07 -16.22
C LYS A 47 7.44 8.08 -15.49
N GLY A 48 7.32 7.89 -14.18
CA GLY A 48 6.50 8.74 -13.31
C GLY A 48 7.07 10.14 -13.12
N LYS A 49 6.23 11.08 -12.67
CA LYS A 49 6.65 12.47 -12.42
C LYS A 49 7.31 12.66 -11.05
N VAL A 50 7.06 11.75 -10.12
CA VAL A 50 7.45 11.86 -8.71
C VAL A 50 8.51 10.81 -8.38
N ASN A 51 9.44 11.14 -7.49
CA ASN A 51 10.38 10.15 -6.96
C ASN A 51 9.66 9.30 -5.90
N PRO A 52 9.59 7.97 -6.07
CA PRO A 52 8.89 7.11 -5.12
C PRO A 52 9.68 6.97 -3.81
N PHE A 53 8.94 6.89 -2.70
CA PHE A 53 9.52 6.71 -1.37
C PHE A 53 8.56 6.03 -0.42
N ILE A 54 9.13 5.43 0.63
CA ILE A 54 8.39 4.86 1.76
C ILE A 54 8.72 5.70 2.99
N SER A 55 7.70 6.25 3.63
CA SER A 55 7.85 7.06 4.84
C SER A 55 7.11 6.42 6.01
N PHE A 56 7.79 6.31 7.15
CA PHE A 56 7.25 5.77 8.38
C PHE A 56 6.81 6.92 9.33
N ASN A 57 5.61 6.83 9.89
CA ASN A 57 5.10 7.80 10.83
C ASN A 57 4.50 7.12 12.06
N LEU A 58 5.14 7.27 13.21
CA LEU A 58 4.64 6.78 14.48
C LEU A 58 3.53 7.72 14.99
N LYS A 59 2.32 7.18 15.19
CA LYS A 59 1.15 7.98 15.64
C LYS A 59 0.89 7.87 17.12
N LYS A 60 1.13 6.70 17.70
CA LYS A 60 0.90 6.45 19.11
C LYS A 60 1.92 5.46 19.60
N ILE A 61 2.49 5.74 20.77
CA ILE A 61 3.28 4.80 21.55
C ILE A 61 2.81 4.87 22.99
N SER A 62 2.72 3.74 23.68
CA SER A 62 2.20 3.65 25.04
C SER A 62 2.91 2.52 25.77
N GLY A 63 3.18 2.71 27.07
CA GLY A 63 3.90 1.72 27.88
C GLY A 63 5.42 1.72 27.72
N LEU A 64 6.00 2.84 27.27
CA LEU A 64 7.44 3.07 27.40
C LEU A 64 7.78 3.20 28.89
N SER A 65 8.78 2.45 29.35
CA SER A 65 9.46 2.79 30.60
C SER A 65 10.40 3.96 30.34
N ILE A 66 10.48 4.88 31.30
CA ILE A 66 10.66 6.32 31.03
C ILE A 66 12.03 6.71 30.44
N ASP A 67 13.09 5.89 30.49
CA ASP A 67 14.43 6.37 30.12
C ASP A 67 15.36 5.39 29.36
N SER A 68 14.93 4.16 29.04
CA SER A 68 15.88 3.15 28.49
C SER A 68 15.32 2.20 27.43
N ASP A 69 14.06 2.34 27.04
CA ASP A 69 13.49 1.51 25.97
C ASP A 69 13.83 2.12 24.60
N PRO A 70 14.44 1.37 23.66
CA PRO A 70 14.69 1.83 22.30
C PRO A 70 13.40 1.99 21.47
N GLY A 71 12.24 1.72 22.10
CA GLY A 71 10.92 1.92 21.53
C GLY A 71 10.55 0.82 20.54
N ILE A 72 10.46 1.20 19.26
CA ILE A 72 10.04 0.35 18.17
C ILE A 72 11.19 0.24 17.18
N ILE A 73 11.50 -0.97 16.79
CA ILE A 73 12.56 -1.30 15.85
C ILE A 73 11.88 -1.59 14.51
N VAL A 74 12.27 -0.88 13.47
CA VAL A 74 11.65 -0.94 12.15
C VAL A 74 12.68 -1.38 11.12
N ALA A 75 12.24 -2.22 10.18
CA ALA A 75 12.98 -2.57 8.98
C ALA A 75 12.12 -2.33 7.74
N ILE A 76 12.73 -1.73 6.71
CA ILE A 76 12.17 -1.52 5.38
C ILE A 76 13.07 -2.27 4.39
N TYR A 77 12.48 -3.21 3.65
CA TYR A 77 13.21 -4.11 2.76
C TYR A 77 12.34 -4.51 1.57
N ASP A 78 12.99 -4.98 0.50
CA ASP A 78 12.30 -5.70 -0.58
C ASP A 78 12.03 -7.14 -0.13
N PHE A 79 10.83 -7.65 -0.39
CA PHE A 79 10.43 -9.02 -0.02
C PHE A 79 11.36 -10.09 -0.58
N GLN A 80 12.05 -9.83 -1.70
CA GLN A 80 13.07 -10.75 -2.22
C GLN A 80 14.28 -10.90 -1.30
N ASP A 81 14.60 -9.87 -0.53
CA ASP A 81 15.71 -9.84 0.42
C ASP A 81 15.26 -10.22 1.84
N PHE A 82 14.07 -10.81 1.99
CA PHE A 82 13.57 -11.27 3.29
C PHE A 82 14.47 -12.33 3.93
N GLU A 83 15.10 -13.19 3.11
CA GLU A 83 16.03 -14.23 3.57
C GLU A 83 17.29 -13.64 4.24
N HIS A 84 17.62 -12.39 3.94
CA HIS A 84 18.77 -11.66 4.50
C HIS A 84 18.48 -11.03 5.86
N LEU A 85 17.25 -11.14 6.37
CA LEU A 85 16.87 -10.62 7.68
C LEU A 85 16.98 -11.69 8.76
N GLY A 86 17.72 -11.35 9.81
CA GLY A 86 17.95 -12.21 10.95
C GLY A 86 19.07 -13.23 10.76
N VAL A 87 19.37 -13.97 11.81
CA VAL A 87 20.37 -15.06 11.83
C VAL A 87 19.72 -16.33 12.37
N GLU A 88 20.01 -17.45 11.73
CA GLU A 88 19.61 -18.77 12.23
C GLU A 88 20.53 -19.16 13.41
N MET A 89 19.93 -19.38 14.58
CA MET A 89 20.65 -19.89 15.75
C MET A 89 20.88 -21.41 15.62
N SER A 90 21.74 -21.96 16.49
CA SER A 90 22.03 -23.40 16.55
C SER A 90 20.78 -24.29 16.67
N ASP A 91 19.70 -23.74 17.22
CA ASP A 91 18.46 -24.45 17.51
C ASP A 91 17.48 -24.41 16.33
N GLY A 92 17.86 -23.77 15.20
CA GLY A 92 17.04 -23.60 14.00
C GLY A 92 16.01 -22.46 14.12
N GLU A 93 16.02 -21.70 15.21
CA GLU A 93 15.19 -20.51 15.37
C GLU A 93 15.86 -19.28 14.75
N MET A 94 15.07 -18.47 14.05
CA MET A 94 15.52 -17.23 13.42
C MET A 94 15.47 -16.07 14.41
N TYR A 95 16.59 -15.38 14.58
CA TYR A 95 16.73 -14.23 15.44
C TYR A 95 16.86 -12.94 14.63
N TYR A 96 15.90 -12.02 14.77
CA TYR A 96 15.76 -10.87 13.87
C TYR A 96 16.29 -9.53 14.43
N VAL A 97 16.30 -9.38 15.75
CA VAL A 97 16.58 -8.11 16.43
C VAL A 97 17.93 -8.20 17.13
N CYS A 98 18.77 -7.17 17.00
CA CYS A 98 20.02 -7.07 17.75
C CYS A 98 19.72 -6.50 19.15
N ASP A 99 19.55 -7.38 20.12
CA ASP A 99 19.44 -7.05 21.54
C ASP A 99 20.74 -7.36 22.29
N ASP A 100 20.77 -7.10 23.61
CA ASP A 100 21.95 -7.33 24.45
C ASP A 100 22.47 -8.78 24.34
N TYR A 101 21.56 -9.75 24.22
CA TYR A 101 21.92 -11.15 24.03
C TYR A 101 22.60 -11.41 22.68
N ALA A 102 22.11 -10.82 21.60
CA ALA A 102 22.74 -10.94 20.27
C ALA A 102 24.13 -10.29 20.22
N VAL A 103 24.33 -9.18 20.93
CA VAL A 103 25.66 -8.54 21.05
C VAL A 103 26.61 -9.44 21.85
N ASP A 104 26.17 -9.95 23.00
CA ASP A 104 26.98 -10.82 23.87
C ASP A 104 27.39 -12.13 23.18
N THR A 105 26.53 -12.65 22.30
CA THR A 105 26.79 -13.87 21.52
C THR A 105 27.54 -13.60 20.21
N GLY A 106 27.85 -12.34 19.90
CA GLY A 106 28.59 -11.94 18.70
C GLY A 106 27.80 -12.09 17.40
N LEU A 107 26.46 -12.08 17.47
CA LEU A 107 25.58 -12.11 16.29
C LEU A 107 25.45 -10.74 15.63
N CYS A 108 25.68 -9.67 16.39
CA CYS A 108 25.71 -8.30 15.90
C CYS A 108 26.75 -7.46 16.65
N GLU A 109 27.16 -6.34 16.06
CA GLU A 109 28.05 -5.38 16.68
C GLU A 109 27.29 -4.45 17.64
N GLU A 110 27.99 -3.88 18.64
CA GLU A 110 27.40 -2.91 19.58
C GLU A 110 26.82 -1.68 18.86
N GLU A 111 27.37 -1.31 17.70
CA GLU A 111 26.90 -0.17 16.89
C GLU A 111 25.52 -0.41 16.24
N ASP A 112 25.13 -1.68 16.11
CA ASP A 112 23.86 -2.12 15.52
C ASP A 112 22.83 -2.54 16.55
N ARG A 113 23.08 -2.24 17.83
CA ARG A 113 22.11 -2.42 18.90
C ARG A 113 20.79 -1.74 18.57
N ASP A 114 19.70 -2.43 18.90
CA ASP A 114 18.32 -2.00 18.67
C ASP A 114 17.95 -1.82 17.18
N LYS A 115 18.66 -2.50 16.28
CA LYS A 115 18.35 -2.60 14.85
C LYS A 115 18.02 -4.06 14.47
N PHE A 116 17.54 -4.23 13.24
CA PHE A 116 17.43 -5.56 12.66
C PHE A 116 18.80 -6.09 12.28
N ILE A 117 19.02 -7.38 12.53
CA ILE A 117 20.21 -8.10 12.08
C ILE A 117 20.07 -8.33 10.58
N ILE A 118 21.11 -7.97 9.81
CA ILE A 118 21.10 -8.07 8.36
C ILE A 118 22.33 -8.86 7.91
N GLN A 119 22.12 -9.85 7.05
CA GLN A 119 23.18 -10.61 6.41
C GLN A 119 23.42 -10.12 4.98
N ASP A 120 24.67 -9.92 4.58
CA ASP A 120 24.99 -9.53 3.20
C ASP A 120 24.87 -10.68 2.20
N VAL A 121 25.17 -11.89 2.67
CA VAL A 121 25.23 -13.10 1.85
C VAL A 121 24.53 -14.22 2.59
N VAL A 122 23.49 -14.78 1.97
CA VAL A 122 22.74 -15.92 2.50
C VAL A 122 22.99 -17.12 1.59
N TYR A 123 23.27 -18.27 2.19
CA TYR A 123 23.42 -19.52 1.47
C TYR A 123 22.04 -20.18 1.28
N ASP A 124 21.62 -20.36 0.02
CA ASP A 124 20.39 -21.09 -0.27
C ASP A 124 20.72 -22.60 -0.44
N PRO A 125 20.22 -23.48 0.46
CA PRO A 125 20.47 -24.92 0.38
C PRO A 125 19.85 -25.57 -0.86
N TYR A 126 18.77 -25.01 -1.43
CA TYR A 126 18.08 -25.57 -2.59
C TYR A 126 18.81 -25.29 -3.90
N THR A 127 19.38 -24.10 -4.04
CA THR A 127 20.16 -23.72 -5.23
C THR A 127 21.66 -23.92 -5.07
N SER A 128 22.12 -24.26 -3.85
CA SER A 128 23.54 -24.44 -3.51
C SER A 128 24.38 -23.22 -3.93
N ALA A 129 23.79 -22.03 -3.83
CA ALA A 129 24.37 -20.78 -4.29
C ALA A 129 24.23 -19.71 -3.21
N ASN A 130 25.23 -18.85 -3.13
CA ASN A 130 25.20 -17.66 -2.29
C ASN A 130 24.39 -16.57 -2.98
N ARG A 131 23.36 -16.06 -2.31
CA ARG A 131 22.58 -14.91 -2.77
C ARG A 131 23.01 -13.66 -2.03
N SER A 132 23.36 -12.64 -2.79
CA SER A 132 23.55 -11.28 -2.28
C SER A 132 22.26 -10.50 -2.34
N ARG A 133 22.13 -9.48 -1.48
CA ARG A 133 20.99 -8.57 -1.46
C ARG A 133 20.82 -7.85 -2.79
N ALA A 134 19.59 -7.79 -3.30
CA ALA A 134 19.25 -7.05 -4.50
C ALA A 134 19.14 -5.55 -4.20
N ASN A 135 18.53 -5.18 -3.08
CA ASN A 135 18.27 -3.81 -2.68
C ASN A 135 18.84 -3.50 -1.28
N PRO A 136 19.17 -2.22 -0.98
CA PRO A 136 19.61 -1.83 0.35
C PRO A 136 18.47 -1.97 1.34
N ILE A 137 18.74 -2.57 2.51
CA ILE A 137 17.79 -2.68 3.62
C ILE A 137 18.01 -1.50 4.58
N MET A 138 16.95 -0.85 5.02
CA MET A 138 17.01 0.24 6.00
C MET A 138 16.41 -0.23 7.32
N THR A 139 17.15 -0.06 8.41
CA THR A 139 16.71 -0.37 9.77
C THR A 139 16.99 0.78 10.71
N PHE A 140 16.06 1.02 11.64
CA PHE A 140 16.16 2.08 12.63
C PHE A 140 15.29 1.78 13.85
N SER A 141 15.66 2.34 14.99
CA SER A 141 14.83 2.39 16.20
C SER A 141 14.18 3.77 16.32
N GLN A 142 12.95 3.79 16.85
CA GLN A 142 12.21 5.01 17.11
C GLN A 142 11.39 4.89 18.40
N ASN A 143 11.64 5.80 19.33
CA ASN A 143 10.95 5.95 20.61
C ASN A 143 9.98 7.14 20.62
N GLU A 144 10.21 8.16 19.80
CA GLU A 144 9.39 9.37 19.74
C GLU A 144 8.25 9.30 18.70
N VAL A 145 7.10 9.85 19.07
CA VAL A 145 5.94 9.97 18.17
C VAL A 145 6.22 11.04 17.12
N GLY A 146 6.22 10.65 15.84
CA GLY A 146 6.52 11.58 14.77
C GLY A 146 6.69 10.91 13.41
N LEU A 147 6.93 11.75 12.40
CA LEU A 147 7.45 11.27 11.12
C LEU A 147 8.93 10.92 11.31
N HIS A 148 9.38 9.78 10.81
CA HIS A 148 10.81 9.49 10.75
C HIS A 148 11.48 10.39 9.69
N ASP A 149 12.61 11.01 10.03
CA ASP A 149 13.24 12.05 9.20
C ASP A 149 13.73 11.52 7.84
N VAL A 150 14.20 10.27 7.80
CA VAL A 150 14.73 9.65 6.60
C VAL A 150 13.66 8.78 5.94
N SER A 151 13.25 9.15 4.73
CA SER A 151 12.39 8.30 3.90
C SER A 151 13.24 7.32 3.10
N TYR A 152 12.79 6.07 2.97
CA TYR A 152 13.43 5.08 2.13
C TYR A 152 13.18 5.40 0.65
N PRO A 153 14.23 5.68 -0.16
CA PRO A 153 14.08 5.91 -1.59
C PRO A 153 13.88 4.58 -2.31
N VAL A 154 12.86 4.51 -3.18
CA VAL A 154 12.65 3.32 -4.02
C VAL A 154 13.36 3.54 -5.35
N THR A 155 14.47 2.83 -5.57
CA THR A 155 15.25 2.90 -6.82
C THR A 155 14.71 1.94 -7.87
N GLU A 156 14.35 0.73 -7.47
CA GLU A 156 13.90 -0.35 -8.35
C GLU A 156 12.43 -0.68 -8.12
N THR A 157 11.75 -1.20 -9.14
CA THR A 157 10.36 -1.67 -8.99
C THR A 157 10.36 -3.04 -8.29
N GLY A 158 9.61 -3.16 -7.19
CA GLY A 158 9.66 -4.34 -6.33
C GLY A 158 8.47 -4.44 -5.38
N PHE A 159 8.50 -5.45 -4.51
CA PHE A 159 7.47 -5.66 -3.50
C PHE A 159 8.07 -5.37 -2.12
N TYR A 160 7.83 -4.17 -1.60
CA TYR A 160 8.50 -3.73 -0.38
C TYR A 160 7.63 -3.98 0.85
N CYS A 161 8.29 -4.40 1.93
CA CYS A 161 7.68 -4.66 3.21
C CYS A 161 8.28 -3.73 4.28
N VAL A 162 7.42 -3.31 5.21
CA VAL A 162 7.82 -2.62 6.43
C VAL A 162 7.40 -3.46 7.61
N THR A 163 8.39 -3.89 8.39
CA THR A 163 8.20 -4.69 9.61
C THR A 163 8.61 -3.84 10.81
N ALA A 164 7.77 -3.81 11.84
CA ALA A 164 8.03 -3.09 13.07
C ALA A 164 7.84 -4.00 14.29
N PHE A 165 8.93 -4.25 15.02
CA PHE A 165 8.89 -4.96 16.29
C PHE A 165 9.00 -4.01 17.47
N LYS A 166 8.39 -4.42 18.58
CA LYS A 166 8.58 -3.75 19.86
C LYS A 166 9.81 -4.31 20.55
N SER A 167 10.59 -3.46 21.18
CA SER A 167 11.70 -3.93 22.02
C SER A 167 11.20 -4.57 23.31
N THR A 168 10.19 -3.98 23.96
CA THR A 168 9.71 -4.42 25.27
C THR A 168 8.27 -4.94 25.19
N GLY A 169 7.98 -6.07 25.83
CA GLY A 169 6.72 -6.80 25.73
C GLY A 169 5.45 -6.03 26.13
N SER A 170 5.57 -5.02 27.01
CA SER A 170 4.47 -4.19 27.51
C SER A 170 4.05 -3.05 26.57
N THR A 171 4.89 -2.72 25.58
CA THR A 171 4.69 -1.54 24.74
C THR A 171 3.60 -1.75 23.69
N LYS A 172 2.79 -0.73 23.48
CA LYS A 172 1.75 -0.67 22.46
C LYS A 172 1.99 0.52 21.53
N PHE A 173 2.36 0.24 20.29
CA PHE A 173 2.44 1.23 19.22
C PHE A 173 1.32 1.17 18.14
N ASN A 174 1.09 2.29 17.48
CA ASN A 174 0.33 2.41 16.24
C ASN A 174 1.11 3.34 15.31
N ALA A 175 1.50 2.83 14.16
CA ALA A 175 2.24 3.55 13.14
C ALA A 175 1.48 3.54 11.82
N VAL A 176 1.78 4.51 10.96
CA VAL A 176 1.24 4.64 9.62
C VAL A 176 2.41 4.70 8.65
N VAL A 177 2.44 3.77 7.71
CA VAL A 177 3.37 3.78 6.59
C VAL A 177 2.68 4.39 5.39
N ASN A 178 3.36 5.32 4.75
CA ASN A 178 2.89 5.96 3.53
C ASN A 178 3.78 5.49 2.37
N PHE A 179 3.16 4.74 1.46
CA PHE A 179 3.78 4.22 0.24
C PHE A 179 3.47 5.20 -0.90
N ARG A 180 4.48 5.92 -1.38
CA ARG A 180 4.32 6.88 -2.47
C ARG A 180 5.00 6.38 -3.72
N ASN A 181 4.20 6.02 -4.72
CA ASN A 181 4.67 5.50 -6.00
C ASN A 181 5.11 6.62 -6.96
N ALA A 182 5.80 6.25 -8.05
CA ALA A 182 6.27 7.20 -9.07
C ALA A 182 5.13 7.99 -9.75
N TYR A 183 3.92 7.42 -9.77
CA TYR A 183 2.71 8.05 -10.30
C TYR A 183 1.87 8.81 -9.25
N GLY A 184 2.26 8.81 -7.97
CA GLY A 184 1.59 9.59 -6.92
C GLY A 184 1.19 8.77 -5.69
N HIS A 185 -0.04 8.99 -5.21
CA HIS A 185 -0.54 8.41 -3.95
C HIS A 185 -1.35 7.12 -4.11
N LEU A 186 -1.48 6.62 -5.34
CA LEU A 186 -2.24 5.42 -5.65
C LEU A 186 -1.44 4.15 -5.30
N ALA A 187 -2.15 3.08 -4.96
CA ALA A 187 -1.54 1.80 -4.63
C ALA A 187 -0.89 1.13 -5.85
N GLY A 188 0.18 0.36 -5.61
CA GLY A 188 0.82 -0.51 -6.61
C GLY A 188 -0.16 -1.44 -7.32
N THR A 189 -1.11 -1.98 -6.57
CA THR A 189 -2.05 -3.00 -7.02
C THR A 189 -3.21 -2.45 -7.88
N GLU A 190 -3.42 -1.14 -7.86
CA GLU A 190 -4.52 -0.50 -8.59
C GLU A 190 -4.12 -0.03 -9.99
N ILE A 191 -2.82 0.16 -10.24
CA ILE A 191 -2.32 0.74 -11.50
C ILE A 191 -2.72 -0.10 -12.72
N ASN A 192 -2.66 -1.43 -12.60
CA ASN A 192 -3.02 -2.35 -13.68
C ASN A 192 -4.54 -2.41 -13.94
N LYS A 193 -5.37 -1.94 -13.00
CA LYS A 193 -6.84 -1.91 -13.15
C LYS A 193 -7.32 -0.68 -13.91
N LEU A 194 -6.56 0.42 -13.88
CA LEU A 194 -6.91 1.67 -14.56
C LEU A 194 -7.11 1.53 -16.09
N PRO A 195 -6.22 0.91 -16.87
CA PRO A 195 -6.44 0.76 -18.31
C PRO A 195 -7.63 -0.15 -18.62
N LEU A 196 -7.85 -1.18 -17.80
CA LEU A 196 -9.00 -2.08 -17.92
C LEU A 196 -10.32 -1.32 -17.73
N TYR A 197 -10.42 -0.50 -16.67
CA TYR A 197 -11.60 0.33 -16.44
C TYR A 197 -11.77 1.40 -17.52
N GLY A 198 -10.69 1.95 -18.06
CA GLY A 198 -10.73 2.88 -19.19
C GLY A 198 -11.33 2.25 -20.45
N LEU A 199 -10.88 1.05 -20.82
CA LEU A 199 -11.42 0.32 -21.97
C LEU A 199 -12.90 -0.03 -21.77
N LEU A 200 -13.25 -0.53 -20.59
CA LEU A 200 -14.61 -0.87 -20.21
C LEU A 200 -15.54 0.35 -20.31
N ALA A 201 -15.10 1.53 -19.85
CA ALA A 201 -15.86 2.77 -19.97
C ALA A 201 -16.13 3.14 -21.44
N VAL A 202 -15.12 3.03 -22.32
CA VAL A 202 -15.30 3.26 -23.77
C VAL A 202 -16.31 2.27 -24.36
N ALA A 203 -16.21 1.00 -24.01
CA ALA A 203 -17.15 -0.03 -24.48
C ALA A 203 -18.60 0.28 -24.05
N TYR A 204 -18.80 0.71 -22.79
CA TYR A 204 -20.12 1.14 -22.30
C TYR A 204 -20.66 2.37 -23.04
N VAL A 205 -19.81 3.36 -23.34
CA VAL A 205 -20.22 4.54 -24.11
C VAL A 205 -20.66 4.15 -25.52
N VAL A 206 -19.94 3.24 -26.18
CA VAL A 206 -20.32 2.73 -27.51
C VAL A 206 -21.65 1.97 -27.45
N ALA A 207 -21.82 1.09 -26.46
CA ALA A 207 -23.07 0.36 -26.27
C ALA A 207 -24.26 1.30 -26.02
N MET A 208 -24.09 2.32 -25.17
CA MET A 208 -25.11 3.35 -24.94
C MET A 208 -25.42 4.17 -26.18
N ALA A 209 -24.42 4.51 -27.00
CA ALA A 209 -24.63 5.25 -28.24
C ALA A 209 -25.43 4.43 -29.27
N LEU A 210 -25.08 3.14 -29.43
CA LEU A 210 -25.81 2.21 -30.31
C LEU A 210 -27.24 1.98 -29.81
N TYR A 211 -27.42 1.77 -28.49
CA TYR A 211 -28.73 1.63 -27.88
C TYR A 211 -29.57 2.90 -28.05
N SER A 212 -28.99 4.07 -27.79
CA SER A 212 -29.68 5.36 -27.96
C SER A 212 -30.07 5.62 -29.41
N PHE A 213 -29.21 5.25 -30.36
CA PHE A 213 -29.51 5.35 -31.79
C PHE A 213 -30.64 4.40 -32.22
N ALA A 214 -30.60 3.14 -31.77
CA ALA A 214 -31.68 2.18 -32.02
C ALA A 214 -33.00 2.65 -31.41
N PHE A 215 -32.97 3.13 -30.16
CA PHE A 215 -34.12 3.70 -29.49
C PHE A 215 -34.66 4.91 -30.26
N TRP A 216 -33.79 5.80 -30.77
CA TRP A 216 -34.20 6.95 -31.57
C TRP A 216 -34.88 6.57 -32.88
N LYS A 217 -34.34 5.58 -33.59
CA LYS A 217 -34.90 5.07 -34.86
C LYS A 217 -36.28 4.43 -34.64
N HIS A 218 -36.44 3.65 -33.56
CA HIS A 218 -37.66 2.90 -33.28
C HIS A 218 -38.66 3.65 -32.36
N LYS A 219 -38.48 4.96 -32.13
CA LYS A 219 -39.40 5.75 -31.28
C LYS A 219 -40.87 5.65 -31.69
N HIS A 220 -41.14 5.53 -32.99
CA HIS A 220 -42.50 5.46 -33.52
C HIS A 220 -43.20 4.12 -33.21
N GLU A 221 -42.44 3.04 -32.99
CA GLU A 221 -42.97 1.72 -32.66
C GLU A 221 -43.12 1.48 -31.15
N LEU A 222 -42.59 2.39 -30.32
CA LEU A 222 -42.76 2.35 -28.86
C LEU A 222 -44.12 2.91 -28.39
N LEU A 223 -44.78 3.73 -29.20
CA LEU A 223 -46.08 4.35 -28.91
C LEU A 223 -47.23 3.35 -28.65
N PRO A 224 -47.40 2.24 -29.41
CA PRO A 224 -48.42 1.25 -29.09
C PRO A 224 -48.13 0.46 -27.80
N LEU A 225 -46.86 0.30 -27.42
CA LEU A 225 -46.45 -0.38 -26.18
C LEU A 225 -46.65 0.48 -24.93
N GLN A 226 -46.47 1.80 -25.05
CA GLN A 226 -46.70 2.72 -23.93
C GLN A 226 -48.20 2.79 -23.56
N ASN A 227 -49.12 2.64 -24.52
CA ASN A 227 -50.56 2.50 -24.23
C ASN A 227 -50.94 1.14 -23.59
N ILE A 228 -50.14 0.09 -23.78
CA ILE A 228 -50.35 -1.23 -23.15
C ILE A 228 -49.78 -1.29 -21.73
N CYS A 229 -48.65 -0.61 -21.47
CA CYS A 229 -48.00 -0.62 -20.15
C CYS A 229 -48.58 0.44 -19.18
N TRP A 230 -49.07 1.59 -19.66
CA TRP A 230 -49.68 2.61 -18.80
C TRP A 230 -50.79 2.05 -17.88
N PRO A 231 -51.75 1.23 -18.35
CA PRO A 231 -52.80 0.71 -17.45
C PRO A 231 -52.29 -0.26 -16.37
N PHE A 232 -51.07 -0.80 -16.49
CA PHE A 232 -50.50 -1.72 -15.50
C PHE A 232 -49.74 -1.05 -14.35
N SER A 233 -49.52 0.28 -14.41
CA SER A 233 -48.91 1.06 -13.32
C SER A 233 -49.92 1.97 -12.62
N CYS A 234 -51.21 1.70 -12.79
CA CYS A 234 -52.30 2.40 -12.11
C CYS A 234 -53.14 1.44 -11.24
N PHE A 235 -52.48 0.44 -10.63
CA PHE A 235 -52.99 -0.32 -9.49
C PHE A 235 -51.99 -0.23 -8.34
#